data_AF-A0A821INQ8-F1
#
_entry.id   AF-A0A821INQ8-F1
#
_cell.length_a   1.000
_cell.length_b   1.000
_cell.length_c   1.000
_cell.angle_alpha   90.00
_cell.angle_beta   90.00
_cell.angle_gamma   90.00
#
_symmetry.space_group_name_H-M   'P 1'
#
loop_
_entity.id
_entity.type
_entity.pdbx_description
1 polymer ?
#
loop_
_entity_poly.entity_id
_entity_poly.type
_entity_poly.pdbx_seq_one_letter_code
_entity_poly.pdbx_strand_id
1 'polypeptide(L)'
;MTASSVEAMHSIDELFDKIAAITDIDIMPGVNDPSCHMLPQQPLHPCMFPSSSKRKTTHCLTNPYDFQIGDIRFLGTSGQNLDDIDLQSTIDNRVQILENCLKWCAIAPTCPDTLSCYPYVKNDPFIITDTPHVFFAGNQPKFETRIFQGIITIDLFL
;
A
#
# COMPACT_ATOMS: atom_id res chain seq x y z
N MET A 1 -15.54 -16.93 2.86
CA MET A 1 -14.28 -17.39 3.50
C MET A 1 -14.31 -18.89 3.59
N THR A 2 -13.42 -19.57 2.87
CA THR A 2 -13.20 -21.03 2.99
C THR A 2 -12.51 -21.34 4.31
N ALA A 3 -12.57 -22.59 4.80
CA ALA A 3 -11.84 -23.01 6.00
C ALA A 3 -10.35 -22.62 5.94
N SER A 4 -9.74 -22.74 4.75
CA SER A 4 -8.35 -22.34 4.49
C SER A 4 -8.08 -20.84 4.72
N SER A 5 -9.02 -19.95 4.41
CA SER A 5 -8.84 -18.51 4.61
C SER A 5 -8.86 -18.11 6.09
N VAL A 6 -9.63 -18.82 6.92
CA VAL A 6 -9.68 -18.58 8.38
C VAL A 6 -8.39 -19.06 9.04
N GLU A 7 -7.88 -20.21 8.63
CA GLU A 7 -6.59 -20.75 9.10
C GLU A 7 -5.41 -19.84 8.72
N ALA A 8 -5.43 -19.26 7.51
CA ALA A 8 -4.44 -18.27 7.09
C ALA A 8 -4.45 -17.01 7.98
N MET A 9 -5.65 -16.49 8.30
CA MET A 9 -5.80 -15.35 9.20
C MET A 9 -5.29 -15.62 10.62
N HIS A 10 -5.53 -16.82 11.14
CA HIS A 10 -4.98 -17.22 12.44
C HIS A 10 -3.45 -17.30 12.41
N SER A 11 -2.90 -17.90 11.34
CA SER A 11 -1.45 -18.06 11.19
C SER A 11 -0.72 -16.72 11.07
N ILE A 12 -1.30 -15.76 10.33
CA ILE A 12 -0.70 -14.42 10.19
C ILE A 12 -0.84 -13.60 11.47
N ASP A 13 -1.94 -13.73 12.22
CA ASP A 13 -2.10 -13.08 13.53
C ASP A 13 -1.02 -13.55 14.54
N GLU A 14 -0.72 -14.85 14.58
CA GLU A 14 0.38 -15.37 15.40
C GLU A 14 1.75 -14.82 14.99
N LEU A 15 1.99 -14.66 13.69
CA LEU A 15 3.22 -14.07 13.19
C LEU A 15 3.32 -12.59 13.59
N PHE A 16 2.26 -11.83 13.35
CA PHE A 16 2.17 -10.43 13.74
C PHE A 16 2.34 -10.25 15.24
N ASP A 17 1.78 -11.13 16.08
CA ASP A 17 1.96 -11.05 17.53
C ASP A 17 3.43 -11.20 17.94
N LYS A 18 4.14 -12.14 17.30
CA LYS A 18 5.58 -12.36 17.54
C LYS A 18 6.43 -11.17 17.11
N ILE A 19 6.13 -10.56 15.96
CA ILE A 19 6.88 -9.40 15.46
C ILE A 19 6.55 -8.16 16.31
N ALA A 20 5.28 -7.93 16.59
CA ALA A 20 4.81 -6.83 17.43
C ALA A 20 5.34 -6.91 18.88
N ALA A 21 5.84 -8.07 19.31
CA ALA A 21 6.53 -8.22 20.60
C ALA A 21 7.91 -7.56 20.65
N ILE A 22 8.54 -7.35 19.50
CA ILE A 22 9.92 -6.88 19.38
C ILE A 22 10.04 -5.52 18.66
N THR A 23 9.07 -5.16 17.81
CA THR A 23 9.07 -3.92 17.04
C THR A 23 7.65 -3.46 16.73
N ASP A 24 7.47 -2.19 16.41
CA ASP A 24 6.24 -1.67 15.82
C ASP A 24 6.02 -2.25 14.42
N ILE A 25 4.76 -2.57 14.10
CA ILE A 25 4.31 -3.08 12.81
C ILE A 25 3.12 -2.27 12.28
N ASP A 26 3.22 -1.92 11.01
CA ASP A 26 2.23 -1.20 10.23
C ASP A 26 1.66 -2.15 9.16
N ILE A 27 0.35 -2.40 9.21
CA ILE A 27 -0.35 -3.38 8.36
C ILE A 27 -1.27 -2.62 7.39
N MET A 28 -0.97 -2.72 6.10
CA MET A 28 -1.78 -2.15 5.01
C MET A 28 -2.63 -3.23 4.33
N PRO A 29 -3.88 -2.95 3.95
CA PRO A 29 -4.71 -3.86 3.17
C PRO A 29 -4.25 -3.95 1.71
N GLY A 30 -4.30 -5.15 1.14
CA GLY A 30 -4.14 -5.42 -0.28
C GLY A 30 -5.47 -5.68 -1.00
N VAL A 31 -5.40 -6.06 -2.28
CA VAL A 31 -6.58 -6.27 -3.14
C VAL A 31 -7.43 -7.48 -2.73
N ASN A 32 -6.79 -8.50 -2.17
CA ASN A 32 -7.44 -9.76 -1.80
C ASN A 32 -7.81 -9.84 -0.31
N ASP A 33 -7.56 -8.76 0.44
CA ASP A 33 -7.86 -8.73 1.86
C ASP A 33 -9.34 -8.40 2.10
N PRO A 34 -9.90 -8.77 3.27
CA PRO A 34 -11.28 -8.45 3.64
C PRO A 34 -11.44 -6.98 4.06
N SER A 35 -11.00 -6.06 3.20
CA SER A 35 -11.25 -4.62 3.23
C SER A 35 -12.10 -4.19 2.02
N CYS A 36 -12.43 -2.91 1.93
CA CYS A 36 -13.06 -2.38 0.73
C CYS A 36 -12.12 -2.53 -0.48
N HIS A 37 -12.69 -2.87 -1.64
CA HIS A 37 -11.92 -3.04 -2.88
C HIS A 37 -11.60 -1.70 -3.55
N MET A 38 -12.40 -0.66 -3.28
CA MET A 38 -12.16 0.68 -3.81
C MET A 38 -11.02 1.37 -3.05
N LEU A 39 -10.22 2.14 -3.77
CA LEU A 39 -9.25 3.05 -3.16
C LEU A 39 -9.93 4.34 -2.65
N PRO A 40 -9.43 4.95 -1.55
CA PRO A 40 -8.50 4.38 -0.58
C PRO A 40 -9.13 3.23 0.22
N GLN A 41 -8.40 2.12 0.35
CA GLN A 41 -8.82 0.99 1.16
C GLN A 41 -8.73 1.32 2.65
N GLN A 42 -9.77 0.95 3.41
CA GLN A 42 -9.84 1.17 4.85
C GLN A 42 -8.99 0.17 5.63
N PRO A 43 -8.56 0.50 6.86
CA PRO A 43 -7.79 -0.41 7.70
C PRO A 43 -8.50 -1.74 7.96
N LEU A 44 -7.72 -2.81 8.05
CA LEU A 44 -8.23 -4.13 8.45
C LEU A 44 -8.76 -4.07 9.88
N HIS A 45 -9.94 -4.67 10.09
CA HIS A 45 -10.60 -4.59 11.38
C HIS A 45 -9.86 -5.43 12.45
N PRO A 46 -9.60 -4.89 13.66
CA PRO A 46 -8.84 -5.59 14.70
C PRO A 46 -9.38 -6.97 15.12
N CYS A 47 -10.68 -7.23 14.89
CA CYS A 47 -11.27 -8.56 15.16
C CYS A 47 -10.63 -9.69 14.34
N MET A 48 -9.98 -9.35 13.24
CA MET A 48 -9.21 -10.28 12.41
C MET A 48 -7.91 -10.74 13.07
N PHE A 49 -7.47 -10.03 14.10
CA PHE A 49 -6.16 -10.19 14.74
C PHE A 49 -6.29 -10.35 16.27
N PRO A 50 -6.92 -11.41 16.79
CA PRO A 50 -7.23 -11.53 18.22
C PRO A 50 -6.03 -11.47 19.18
N SER A 51 -4.83 -11.80 18.70
CA SER A 51 -3.58 -11.81 19.48
C SER A 51 -2.83 -10.50 19.29
N SER A 52 -2.46 -10.19 18.05
CA SER A 52 -1.59 -9.05 17.74
C SER A 52 -2.28 -7.70 17.97
N SER A 53 -3.61 -7.58 17.80
CA SER A 53 -4.34 -6.34 18.08
C SER A 53 -4.34 -5.91 19.54
N LYS A 54 -3.99 -6.80 20.47
CA LYS A 54 -3.83 -6.46 21.90
C LYS A 54 -2.54 -5.68 22.16
N ARG A 55 -1.60 -5.69 21.22
CA ARG A 55 -0.33 -4.98 21.34
C ARG A 55 -0.49 -3.56 20.82
N LYS A 56 0.09 -2.61 21.55
CA LYS A 56 0.10 -1.19 21.16
C LYS A 56 0.99 -0.91 19.95
N THR A 57 1.87 -1.85 19.63
CA THR A 57 2.84 -1.84 18.54
C THR A 57 2.27 -2.38 17.23
N THR A 58 0.98 -2.75 17.20
CA THR A 58 0.29 -3.22 15.98
C THR A 58 -0.64 -2.14 15.47
N HIS A 59 -0.43 -1.69 14.24
CA HIS A 59 -1.22 -0.64 13.61
C HIS A 59 -1.83 -1.11 12.29
N CYS A 60 -3.16 -1.18 12.22
CA CYS A 60 -3.86 -1.37 10.95
C CYS A 60 -4.10 0.00 10.30
N LEU A 61 -3.73 0.13 9.02
CA LEU A 61 -3.67 1.41 8.31
C LEU A 61 -4.36 1.33 6.95
N THR A 62 -4.48 2.48 6.27
CA THR A 62 -5.11 2.56 4.95
C THR A 62 -4.17 2.13 3.83
N ASN A 63 -4.72 1.93 2.63
CA ASN A 63 -3.96 1.91 1.38
C ASN A 63 -4.58 2.93 0.41
N PRO A 64 -3.88 3.97 -0.06
CA PRO A 64 -2.47 4.29 0.20
C PRO A 64 -2.14 4.64 1.67
N TYR A 65 -0.85 4.64 2.00
CA TYR A 65 -0.33 5.04 3.32
C TYR A 65 0.76 6.10 3.17
N ASP A 66 0.63 7.19 3.94
CA ASP A 66 1.54 8.33 3.98
C ASP A 66 1.95 8.59 5.43
N PHE A 67 3.25 8.49 5.71
CA PHE A 67 3.78 8.55 7.06
C PHE A 67 5.19 9.12 7.10
N GLN A 68 5.65 9.46 8.31
CA GLN A 68 6.95 10.04 8.53
C GLN A 68 7.68 9.34 9.69
N ILE A 69 8.92 8.94 9.45
CA ILE A 69 9.83 8.41 10.46
C ILE A 69 11.03 9.35 10.56
N GLY A 70 11.18 10.01 11.71
CA GLY A 70 12.16 11.09 11.86
C GLY A 70 11.86 12.22 10.87
N ASP A 71 12.83 12.58 10.03
CA ASP A 71 12.69 13.60 8.99
C ASP A 71 12.38 13.01 7.59
N ILE A 72 12.20 11.69 7.49
CA ILE A 72 11.97 10.99 6.22
C ILE A 72 10.48 10.68 6.06
N ARG A 73 9.88 11.23 5.01
CA ARG A 73 8.49 10.99 4.60
C ARG A 73 8.40 9.87 3.58
N PHE A 74 7.51 8.93 3.85
CA PHE A 74 7.20 7.77 3.03
C PHE A 74 5.78 7.87 2.51
N LEU A 75 5.60 7.52 1.24
CA LEU A 75 4.29 7.34 0.63
C LEU A 75 4.31 5.97 -0.05
N GLY A 76 3.25 5.19 0.10
CA GLY A 76 3.19 3.93 -0.63
C GLY A 76 1.82 3.32 -0.78
N THR A 77 1.77 2.34 -1.67
CA THR A 77 0.55 1.59 -2.02
C THR A 77 0.79 0.09 -1.95
N SER A 78 -0.30 -0.67 -1.91
CA SER A 78 -0.25 -2.14 -2.01
C SER A 78 -0.12 -2.65 -3.46
N GLY A 79 0.20 -1.78 -4.43
CA GLY A 79 0.58 -2.18 -5.79
C GLY A 79 -0.51 -2.13 -6.87
N GLN A 80 -1.80 -2.06 -6.50
CA GLN A 80 -2.90 -2.15 -7.48
C GLN A 80 -2.88 -1.03 -8.53
N ASN A 81 -2.40 0.16 -8.14
CA ASN A 81 -2.23 1.30 -9.04
C ASN A 81 -1.20 1.03 -10.14
N LEU A 82 -0.10 0.33 -9.82
CA LEU A 82 0.92 -0.04 -10.81
C LEU A 82 0.41 -1.15 -11.72
N ASP A 83 -0.28 -2.15 -11.16
CA ASP A 83 -0.89 -3.24 -11.94
C ASP A 83 -1.88 -2.71 -12.97
N ASP A 84 -2.73 -1.76 -12.57
CA ASP A 84 -3.70 -1.17 -13.48
C ASP A 84 -3.02 -0.34 -14.59
N ILE A 85 -1.99 0.47 -14.27
CA ILE A 85 -1.26 1.23 -15.30
C ILE A 85 -0.52 0.30 -16.27
N ASP A 86 0.07 -0.80 -15.79
CA ASP A 86 0.75 -1.80 -16.61
C ASP A 86 -0.23 -2.44 -17.61
N LEU A 87 -1.46 -2.73 -17.18
CA LEU A 87 -2.51 -3.25 -18.05
C LEU A 87 -3.00 -2.25 -19.09
N GLN A 88 -2.92 -0.94 -18.79
CA GLN A 88 -3.44 0.14 -19.66
C GLN A 88 -2.35 0.88 -20.46
N SER A 89 -1.09 0.49 -20.35
CA SER A 89 0.03 1.22 -20.99
C SER A 89 1.02 0.29 -21.66
N THR A 90 2.00 0.87 -22.36
CA THR A 90 3.13 0.16 -22.96
C THR A 90 4.41 0.33 -22.13
N ILE A 91 4.27 0.62 -20.83
CA ILE A 91 5.42 0.84 -19.94
C ILE A 91 5.79 -0.50 -19.32
N ASP A 92 6.85 -1.13 -19.83
CA ASP A 92 7.22 -2.51 -19.44
C ASP A 92 7.93 -2.62 -18.07
N ASN A 93 8.23 -1.50 -17.41
CA ASN A 93 8.96 -1.48 -16.15
C ASN A 93 8.16 -0.84 -15.02
N ARG A 94 7.88 -1.63 -13.96
CA ARG A 94 7.13 -1.20 -12.77
C ARG A 94 7.75 -0.02 -12.04
N VAL A 95 9.08 0.04 -11.91
CA VAL A 95 9.73 1.16 -11.22
C VAL A 95 9.63 2.44 -12.04
N GLN A 96 9.53 2.30 -13.37
CA GLN A 96 9.28 3.42 -14.28
C GLN A 96 7.83 3.91 -14.18
N ILE A 97 6.85 3.01 -13.99
CA ILE A 97 5.47 3.39 -13.68
C ILE A 97 5.44 4.17 -12.36
N LEU A 98 6.11 3.68 -11.31
CA LEU A 98 6.18 4.35 -10.02
C LEU A 98 6.83 5.76 -10.13
N GLU A 99 7.93 5.87 -10.87
CA GLU A 99 8.57 7.16 -11.18
C GLU A 99 7.63 8.09 -11.96
N ASN A 100 6.85 7.56 -12.89
CA ASN A 100 5.89 8.35 -13.66
C ASN A 100 4.74 8.85 -12.79
N CYS A 101 4.19 8.04 -11.89
CA CYS A 101 3.19 8.49 -10.91
C CYS A 101 3.68 9.70 -10.10
N LEU A 102 4.96 9.68 -9.70
CA LEU A 102 5.60 10.81 -9.02
C LEU A 102 5.70 12.06 -9.92
N LYS A 103 6.10 11.91 -11.19
CA LYS A 103 6.16 13.01 -12.17
C LYS A 103 4.78 13.60 -12.48
N TRP A 104 3.76 12.75 -12.53
CA TRP A 104 2.37 13.14 -12.77
C TRP A 104 1.71 13.71 -11.52
N CYS A 105 2.39 13.68 -10.37
CA CYS A 105 1.85 14.09 -9.08
C CYS A 105 0.54 13.34 -8.74
N ALA A 106 0.43 12.08 -9.14
CA ALA A 106 -0.79 11.27 -9.00
C ALA A 106 -0.45 9.83 -8.60
N ILE A 107 -0.99 9.36 -7.48
CA ILE A 107 -0.77 8.01 -6.94
C ILE A 107 -1.45 6.96 -7.82
N ALA A 108 -2.71 7.20 -8.20
CA ALA A 108 -3.55 6.30 -8.98
C ALA A 108 -4.24 7.08 -10.12
N PRO A 109 -3.49 7.49 -11.17
CA PRO A 109 -4.00 8.33 -12.25
C PRO A 109 -5.12 7.70 -13.08
N THR A 110 -5.29 6.39 -12.98
CA THR A 110 -6.32 5.63 -13.68
C THR A 110 -7.63 5.49 -12.88
N CYS A 111 -7.67 5.99 -11.65
CA CYS A 111 -8.91 6.13 -10.89
C CYS A 111 -9.72 7.34 -11.39
N PRO A 112 -11.07 7.24 -11.50
CA PRO A 112 -11.92 6.06 -11.27
C PRO A 112 -12.12 5.17 -12.52
N ASP A 113 -11.51 5.51 -13.66
CA ASP A 113 -11.89 4.96 -14.97
C ASP A 113 -11.65 3.44 -15.12
N THR A 114 -10.47 2.95 -14.74
CA THR A 114 -10.12 1.52 -14.80
C THR A 114 -9.84 0.92 -13.43
N LEU A 115 -9.30 1.71 -12.49
CA LEU A 115 -9.16 1.32 -11.10
C LEU A 115 -10.25 1.96 -10.23
N SER A 116 -11.02 1.15 -9.51
CA SER A 116 -12.15 1.65 -8.71
C SER A 116 -11.69 2.49 -7.53
N CYS A 117 -12.29 3.67 -7.36
CA CYS A 117 -12.10 4.52 -6.19
C CYS A 117 -13.42 5.08 -5.65
N TYR A 118 -13.37 5.55 -4.41
CA TYR A 118 -14.48 6.28 -3.81
C TYR A 118 -14.71 7.63 -4.55
N PRO A 119 -15.95 8.03 -4.83
CA PRO A 119 -16.25 9.22 -5.62
C PRO A 119 -16.09 10.51 -4.80
N TYR A 120 -14.84 10.96 -4.61
CA TYR A 120 -14.55 12.24 -3.96
C TYR A 120 -15.02 13.41 -4.83
N VAL A 121 -15.78 14.35 -4.25
CA VAL A 121 -16.36 15.48 -4.98
C VAL A 121 -15.49 16.75 -4.91
N LYS A 122 -14.73 16.92 -3.81
CA LYS A 122 -14.02 18.17 -3.52
C LYS A 122 -12.51 18.04 -3.69
N ASN A 123 -11.92 17.07 -3.00
CA ASN A 123 -10.49 16.88 -2.93
C ASN A 123 -10.19 15.43 -3.32
N ASP A 124 -9.37 15.25 -4.34
CA ASP A 124 -8.89 13.95 -4.77
C ASP A 124 -7.73 13.51 -3.86
N PRO A 125 -7.86 12.40 -3.10
CA PRO A 125 -6.81 11.91 -2.21
C PRO A 125 -5.60 11.33 -2.96
N PHE A 126 -5.67 11.13 -4.28
CA PHE A 126 -4.58 10.57 -5.06
C PHE A 126 -3.61 11.61 -5.60
N ILE A 127 -3.86 12.90 -5.37
CA ILE A 127 -2.92 13.96 -5.74
C ILE A 127 -1.75 13.99 -4.76
N ILE A 128 -0.54 13.93 -5.28
CA ILE A 128 0.70 14.11 -4.51
C ILE A 128 0.95 15.62 -4.39
N THR A 129 0.62 16.21 -3.24
CA THR A 129 0.80 17.65 -2.99
C THR A 129 2.25 18.03 -2.73
N ASP A 130 2.94 17.17 -1.97
CA ASP A 130 4.31 17.36 -1.54
C ASP A 130 5.10 16.11 -1.91
N THR A 131 6.30 16.29 -2.41
CA THR A 131 7.15 15.19 -2.85
C THR A 131 7.63 14.35 -1.66
N PRO A 132 7.33 13.03 -1.59
CA PRO A 132 7.85 12.17 -0.54
C PRO A 132 9.35 11.92 -0.75
N HIS A 133 10.06 11.56 0.32
CA HIS A 133 11.47 11.15 0.24
C HIS A 133 11.60 9.73 -0.30
N VAL A 134 10.65 8.87 0.09
CA VAL A 134 10.53 7.49 -0.38
C VAL A 134 9.12 7.28 -0.92
N PHE A 135 9.02 6.82 -2.17
CA PHE A 135 7.76 6.39 -2.77
C PHE A 135 7.86 4.90 -3.08
N PHE A 136 6.91 4.08 -2.60
CA PHE A 136 6.98 2.63 -2.77
C PHE A 136 5.65 1.99 -3.19
N ALA A 137 5.75 0.82 -3.81
CA ALA A 137 4.60 -0.03 -4.13
C ALA A 137 4.89 -1.50 -3.75
N GLY A 138 3.93 -2.14 -3.08
CA GLY A 138 3.97 -3.56 -2.74
C GLY A 138 3.51 -4.48 -3.88
N ASN A 139 3.53 -5.80 -3.64
CA ASN A 139 3.02 -6.83 -4.54
C ASN A 139 3.56 -6.77 -5.99
N GLN A 140 4.77 -6.26 -6.22
CA GLN A 140 5.36 -6.19 -7.57
C GLN A 140 6.05 -7.52 -7.94
N PRO A 141 6.06 -7.93 -9.23
CA PRO A 141 6.56 -9.25 -9.66
C PRO A 141 8.07 -9.44 -9.44
N LYS A 142 8.82 -8.36 -9.24
CA LYS A 142 10.24 -8.35 -8.90
C LYS A 142 10.54 -7.14 -8.04
N PHE A 143 11.57 -7.25 -7.21
CA PHE A 143 12.14 -6.11 -6.50
C PHE A 143 12.93 -5.22 -7.47
N GLU A 144 12.70 -3.92 -7.45
CA GLU A 144 13.49 -2.92 -8.18
C GLU A 144 13.54 -1.61 -7.39
N THR A 145 14.64 -0.87 -7.51
CA THR A 145 14.80 0.43 -6.84
C THR A 145 15.46 1.43 -7.77
N ARG A 146 15.15 2.71 -7.60
CA ARG A 146 15.73 3.81 -8.35
C ARG A 146 15.85 5.07 -7.50
N ILE A 147 16.88 5.86 -7.75
CA ILE A 147 16.98 7.22 -7.21
C ILE A 147 16.60 8.20 -8.32
N PHE A 148 15.54 8.96 -8.13
CA PHE A 148 15.05 9.97 -9.06
C PHE A 148 15.16 11.36 -8.42
N GLN A 149 16.06 12.21 -8.91
CA GLN A 149 16.27 13.58 -8.40
C GLN A 149 16.47 13.66 -6.87
N GLY A 150 17.07 12.64 -6.25
CA GLY A 150 17.27 12.55 -4.80
C GLY A 150 16.15 11.84 -4.02
N ILE A 151 15.09 11.41 -4.71
CA ILE A 151 13.97 10.64 -4.16
C ILE A 151 14.21 9.15 -4.42
N ILE A 152 13.88 8.29 -3.47
CA ILE A 152 14.04 6.84 -3.62
C ILE A 152 12.70 6.23 -4.01
N THR A 153 12.62 5.63 -5.20
CA THR A 153 11.49 4.80 -5.64
C THR A 153 11.79 3.32 -5.41
N ILE A 154 10.88 2.61 -4.76
CA ILE A 154 11.07 1.20 -4.33
C ILE A 154 9.85 0.35 -4.72
N ASP A 155 10.08 -0.67 -5.53
CA ASP A 155 9.09 -1.71 -5.78
C ASP A 155 9.40 -2.92 -4.88
N LEU A 156 8.47 -3.28 -4.00
CA LEU A 156 8.60 -4.38 -3.06
C LEU A 156 7.87 -5.62 -3.59
N PHE A 157 8.52 -6.78 -3.45
CA PHE A 157 7.98 -8.08 -3.83
C PHE A 157 7.00 -8.68 -2.79
N LEU A 158 6.91 -8.05 -1.61
CA LEU A 158 6.16 -8.56 -0.45
C LEU A 158 4.65 -8.66 -0.73
#